data_AF-A0A8I5KX10-F1
#
_entry.id   AF-A0A8I5KX10-F1
#
_cell.length_a   1.000
_cell.length_b   1.000
_cell.length_c   1.000
_cell.angle_alpha   90.00
_cell.angle_beta   90.00
_cell.angle_gamma   90.00
#
_symmetry.space_group_name_H-M   'P 1'
#
loop_
_entity.id
_entity.type
_entity.pdbx_description
1 polymer ?
#
loop_
_entity_poly.entity_id
_entity_poly.type
_entity_poly.pdbx_seq_one_letter_code
_entity_poly.pdbx_strand_id
1 'polypeptide(L)'
;DKDKYQFGKTKIFFRAGQVAYLEKLRADKLRAACIRIQKTIRGWLLRKKYLRMRKAAITMQRYVRGYQARCYAKFLRRTKAATIIQKYWRMYVVRRRYKIRRAATIVLQSYLRGFLARNRYRKILREHKAVIIQKRVRGWLARTHYKRSMHAIIYLQCCFRRMMAKRELKKLKIEARSVERYKKLHIGMENKIMQLQRKVDEQNKDYKCLVEKLTNLEGIYNSETEKLRSDLERLQLSEEEAKVATGRVLSLQEEIAKLRKDLEQTRSEKKCIEEHADRYKQETEQLVSNLKEENTLLKQEKEALNHRIVQQAKEMTETMEKKLVEETKQLELDLNDERLRYQNLLNEFSRLEERYDDLKEEMTLMVEPSEKKVPLDMSLFLKLQKRVTELEQEKQVMQDELDRKEEQVLRSKAKEEERPQIRGAELEYESLKRQELESENKKLKNELNELRKALSEKSAPEVTAPGAPAYRVLMEQLTSVSEELDVRKEEVLILRSQLVSQKEAIQPK
;
A
#
# COMPACT_ATOMS: atom_id res chain seq x y z
N ASP A 1 60.25 114.21 -8.33
CA ASP A 1 61.10 115.40 -8.55
C ASP A 1 60.21 116.55 -8.99
N LYS A 2 60.07 117.58 -8.15
CA LYS A 2 59.02 118.61 -8.27
C LYS A 2 59.30 119.66 -9.35
N ASP A 3 60.53 119.74 -9.86
CA ASP A 3 60.92 120.72 -10.89
C ASP A 3 60.58 120.28 -12.34
N LYS A 4 60.04 119.07 -12.51
CA LYS A 4 59.76 118.49 -13.83
C LYS A 4 58.42 118.93 -14.45
N TYR A 5 57.54 119.51 -13.64
CA TYR A 5 56.24 120.01 -14.06
C TYR A 5 55.77 121.18 -13.17
N GLN A 6 54.94 122.07 -13.72
CA GLN A 6 54.33 123.19 -12.99
C GLN A 6 52.84 123.27 -13.31
N PHE A 7 52.02 123.63 -12.31
CA PHE A 7 50.58 123.80 -12.46
C PHE A 7 50.25 125.27 -12.75
N GLY A 8 49.65 125.55 -13.90
CA GLY A 8 49.02 126.85 -14.20
C GLY A 8 47.53 126.85 -13.84
N LYS A 9 46.85 128.00 -14.00
CA LYS A 9 45.41 128.14 -13.72
C LYS A 9 44.53 127.17 -14.54
N THR A 10 44.91 126.85 -15.77
CA THR A 10 44.13 125.99 -16.68
C THR A 10 44.92 124.90 -17.40
N LYS A 11 46.26 124.86 -17.26
CA LYS A 11 47.15 123.92 -17.97
C LYS A 11 48.30 123.44 -17.07
N ILE A 12 48.82 122.25 -17.36
CA ILE A 12 50.02 121.71 -16.72
C ILE A 12 51.19 121.83 -17.71
N PHE A 13 52.28 122.45 -17.27
CA PHE A 13 53.47 122.63 -18.09
C PHE A 13 54.50 121.55 -17.77
N PHE A 14 54.98 120.86 -18.79
CA PHE A 14 55.93 119.76 -18.68
C PHE A 14 57.27 120.16 -19.29
N ARG A 15 58.38 119.76 -18.65
CA ARG A 15 59.70 119.80 -19.30
C ARG A 15 59.73 118.80 -20.47
N ALA A 16 60.58 119.07 -21.47
CA ALA A 16 60.75 118.19 -22.62
C ALA A 16 61.01 116.73 -22.18
N GLY A 17 60.38 115.77 -22.86
CA GLY A 17 60.48 114.34 -22.55
C GLY A 17 59.59 113.84 -21.40
N GLN A 18 58.96 114.70 -20.60
CA GLN A 18 58.12 114.24 -19.48
C GLN A 18 56.81 113.58 -19.93
N VAL A 19 56.19 114.06 -21.01
CA VAL A 19 54.98 113.41 -21.57
C VAL A 19 55.29 112.01 -22.11
N ALA A 20 56.43 111.84 -22.80
CA ALA A 20 56.91 110.52 -23.25
C ALA A 20 57.21 109.58 -22.07
N TYR A 21 57.75 110.11 -20.97
CA TYR A 21 57.93 109.35 -19.73
C TYR A 21 56.60 108.91 -19.11
N LEU A 22 55.56 109.75 -19.12
CA LEU A 22 54.22 109.37 -18.67
C LEU A 22 53.59 108.27 -19.55
N GLU A 23 53.77 108.33 -20.87
CA GLU A 23 53.33 107.25 -21.77
C GLU A 23 54.11 105.95 -21.55
N LYS A 24 55.42 106.03 -21.30
CA LYS A 24 56.21 104.85 -20.87
C LYS A 24 55.64 104.25 -19.59
N LEU A 25 55.35 105.06 -18.56
CA LEU A 25 54.78 104.57 -17.29
C LEU A 25 53.39 103.93 -17.51
N ARG A 26 52.57 104.49 -18.40
CA ARG A 26 51.29 103.90 -18.78
C ARG A 26 51.48 102.52 -19.42
N ALA A 27 52.40 102.41 -20.38
CA ALA A 27 52.74 101.14 -21.03
C ALA A 27 53.31 100.11 -20.04
N ASP A 28 54.20 100.53 -19.13
CA ASP A 28 54.79 99.68 -18.10
C ASP A 28 53.73 99.17 -17.11
N LYS A 29 52.74 100.00 -16.75
CA LYS A 29 51.61 99.59 -15.90
C LYS A 29 50.72 98.54 -16.58
N LEU A 30 50.44 98.68 -17.87
CA LEU A 30 49.72 97.68 -18.66
C LEU A 30 50.54 96.38 -18.78
N ARG A 31 51.86 96.47 -19.02
CA ARG A 31 52.76 95.32 -19.06
C ARG A 31 52.79 94.58 -17.71
N ALA A 32 52.87 95.30 -16.61
CA ALA A 32 52.85 94.72 -15.25
C ALA A 32 51.52 93.99 -14.95
N ALA A 33 50.38 94.55 -15.36
CA ALA A 33 49.09 93.88 -15.25
C ALA A 33 49.03 92.58 -16.06
N CYS A 34 49.52 92.60 -17.30
CA CYS A 34 49.61 91.41 -18.15
C CYS A 34 50.48 90.31 -17.50
N ILE A 35 51.67 90.67 -16.99
CA ILE A 35 52.57 89.72 -16.30
C ILE A 35 51.88 89.10 -15.08
N ARG A 36 51.09 89.87 -14.31
CA ARG A 36 50.32 89.35 -13.17
C ARG A 36 49.27 88.31 -13.58
N ILE A 37 48.61 88.50 -14.72
CA ILE A 37 47.64 87.53 -15.24
C ILE A 37 48.39 86.29 -15.74
N GLN A 38 49.44 86.48 -16.54
CA GLN A 38 50.23 85.39 -17.11
C GLN A 38 50.87 84.50 -16.03
N LYS A 39 51.43 85.06 -14.95
CA LYS A 39 52.00 84.26 -13.85
C LYS A 39 50.94 83.37 -13.19
N THR A 40 49.72 83.89 -13.03
CA THR A 40 48.61 83.19 -12.39
C THR A 40 48.12 82.04 -13.28
N ILE A 41 47.96 82.28 -14.59
CA ILE A 41 47.58 81.25 -15.56
C ILE A 41 48.65 80.16 -15.65
N ARG A 42 49.94 80.52 -15.73
CA ARG A 42 51.05 79.55 -15.75
C ARG A 42 51.06 78.67 -14.49
N GLY A 43 50.86 79.28 -13.31
CA GLY A 43 50.73 78.55 -12.05
C GLY A 43 49.55 77.57 -12.04
N TRP A 44 48.37 78.03 -12.48
CA TRP A 44 47.18 77.19 -12.59
C TRP A 44 47.36 76.01 -13.56
N LEU A 45 47.94 76.25 -14.75
CA LEU A 45 48.23 75.20 -15.73
C LEU A 45 49.17 74.12 -15.19
N LEU A 46 50.27 74.54 -14.53
CA LEU A 46 51.23 73.62 -13.93
C LEU A 46 50.60 72.82 -12.78
N ARG A 47 49.80 73.47 -11.92
CA ARG A 47 49.06 72.79 -10.84
C ARG A 47 48.11 71.74 -11.40
N LYS A 48 47.35 72.07 -12.45
CA LYS A 48 46.42 71.13 -13.12
C LYS A 48 47.17 69.97 -13.77
N LYS A 49 48.33 70.21 -14.40
CA LYS A 49 49.20 69.15 -14.95
C LYS A 49 49.70 68.22 -13.84
N TYR A 50 50.23 68.77 -12.74
CA TYR A 50 50.70 68.00 -11.59
C TYR A 50 49.60 67.12 -10.98
N LEU A 51 48.40 67.68 -10.75
CA LEU A 51 47.29 66.92 -10.18
C LEU A 51 46.85 65.76 -11.07
N ARG A 52 46.89 65.93 -12.41
CA ARG A 52 46.62 64.83 -13.35
C ARG A 52 47.66 63.71 -13.23
N MET A 53 48.95 64.05 -13.22
CA MET A 53 50.03 63.05 -13.05
C MET A 53 49.93 62.33 -11.70
N ARG A 54 49.69 63.08 -10.61
CA ARG A 54 49.51 62.51 -9.27
C ARG A 54 48.30 61.57 -9.22
N LYS A 55 47.17 61.95 -9.82
CA LYS A 55 45.97 61.08 -9.89
C LYS A 55 46.26 59.79 -10.65
N ALA A 56 46.97 59.86 -11.76
CA ALA A 56 47.40 58.67 -12.51
C ALA A 56 48.31 57.76 -11.67
N ALA A 57 49.33 58.33 -11.01
CA ALA A 57 50.24 57.59 -10.14
C ALA A 57 49.53 56.89 -8.98
N ILE A 58 48.63 57.60 -8.27
CA ILE A 58 47.84 57.01 -7.16
C ILE A 58 46.93 55.89 -7.69
N THR A 59 46.34 56.07 -8.88
CA THR A 59 45.50 55.07 -9.51
C THR A 59 46.29 53.80 -9.82
N MET A 60 47.48 53.93 -10.42
CA MET A 60 48.37 52.80 -10.68
C MET A 60 48.79 52.09 -9.38
N GLN A 61 49.23 52.85 -8.38
CA GLN A 61 49.62 52.30 -7.07
C GLN A 61 48.46 51.52 -6.42
N ARG A 62 47.22 52.02 -6.52
CA ARG A 62 46.02 51.31 -6.02
C ARG A 62 45.84 49.97 -6.73
N TYR A 63 45.99 49.92 -8.04
CA TYR A 63 45.87 48.66 -8.80
C TYR A 63 46.97 47.66 -8.44
N VAL A 64 48.22 48.12 -8.29
CA VAL A 64 49.36 47.27 -7.93
C VAL A 64 49.15 46.66 -6.53
N ARG A 65 48.81 47.47 -5.53
CA ARG A 65 48.53 46.98 -4.16
C ARG A 65 47.39 45.95 -4.16
N GLY A 66 46.32 46.21 -4.92
CA GLY A 66 45.22 45.27 -5.08
C GLY A 66 45.63 43.96 -5.77
N TYR A 67 46.46 44.03 -6.80
CA TYR A 67 46.98 42.85 -7.50
C TYR A 67 47.85 41.99 -6.58
N GLN A 68 48.79 42.60 -5.85
CA GLN A 68 49.64 41.90 -4.89
C GLN A 68 48.82 41.16 -3.83
N ALA A 69 47.81 41.81 -3.25
CA ALA A 69 46.92 41.20 -2.26
C ALA A 69 46.15 39.99 -2.85
N ARG A 70 45.63 40.09 -4.08
CA ARG A 70 44.95 38.98 -4.75
C ARG A 70 45.89 37.81 -5.06
N CYS A 71 47.10 38.10 -5.52
CA CYS A 71 48.12 37.07 -5.78
C CYS A 71 48.51 36.33 -4.50
N TYR A 72 48.74 37.05 -3.40
CA TYR A 72 49.05 36.46 -2.11
C TYR A 72 47.90 35.58 -1.58
N ALA A 73 46.65 36.08 -1.64
CA ALA A 73 45.48 35.29 -1.26
C ALA A 73 45.31 34.02 -2.11
N LYS A 74 45.56 34.10 -3.43
CA LYS A 74 45.51 32.94 -4.33
C LYS A 74 46.59 31.91 -3.97
N PHE A 75 47.80 32.36 -3.64
CA PHE A 75 48.88 31.50 -3.17
C PHE A 75 48.48 30.78 -1.88
N LEU A 76 47.99 31.50 -0.86
CA LEU A 76 47.55 30.92 0.41
C LEU A 76 46.40 29.91 0.24
N ARG A 77 45.44 30.19 -0.64
CA ARG A 77 44.35 29.25 -0.94
C ARG A 77 44.88 27.97 -1.58
N ARG A 78 45.82 28.08 -2.52
CA ARG A 78 46.44 26.92 -3.18
C ARG A 78 47.26 26.07 -2.19
N THR A 79 48.08 26.69 -1.35
CA THR A 79 48.89 25.97 -0.35
C THR A 79 48.01 25.31 0.70
N LYS A 80 46.95 25.97 1.16
CA LYS A 80 45.95 25.36 2.06
C LYS A 80 45.26 24.16 1.42
N ALA A 81 44.80 24.29 0.17
CA ALA A 81 44.18 23.19 -0.56
C ALA A 81 45.13 21.99 -0.71
N ALA A 82 46.38 22.23 -1.12
CA ALA A 82 47.40 21.20 -1.23
C ALA A 82 47.66 20.50 0.11
N THR A 83 47.77 21.26 1.21
CA THR A 83 47.98 20.73 2.56
C THR A 83 46.81 19.85 3.02
N ILE A 84 45.57 20.26 2.72
CA ILE A 84 44.36 19.48 3.04
C ILE A 84 44.37 18.16 2.28
N ILE A 85 44.63 18.19 0.97
CA ILE A 85 44.70 16.99 0.12
C ILE A 85 45.80 16.04 0.63
N GLN A 86 47.00 16.57 0.87
CA GLN A 86 48.13 15.79 1.39
C GLN A 86 47.83 15.18 2.76
N LYS A 87 47.21 15.95 3.67
CA LYS A 87 46.80 15.46 5.01
C LYS A 87 45.86 14.26 4.90
N TYR A 88 44.81 14.38 4.09
CA TYR A 88 43.82 13.31 3.92
C TYR A 88 44.41 12.09 3.22
N TRP A 89 45.25 12.29 2.20
CA TRP A 89 45.94 11.21 1.53
C TRP A 89 46.86 10.41 2.47
N ARG A 90 47.70 11.11 3.26
CA ARG A 90 48.58 10.47 4.26
C ARG A 90 47.79 9.66 5.27
N MET A 91 46.68 10.21 5.79
CA MET A 91 45.78 9.49 6.69
C MET A 91 45.18 8.25 6.01
N TYR A 92 44.67 8.38 4.79
CA TYR A 92 44.05 7.29 4.05
C TYR A 92 45.01 6.12 3.82
N VAL A 93 46.23 6.40 3.36
CA VAL A 93 47.25 5.37 3.09
C VAL A 93 47.58 4.57 4.34
N VAL A 94 47.82 5.24 5.47
CA VAL A 94 48.12 4.57 6.75
C VAL A 94 46.92 3.75 7.25
N ARG A 95 45.72 4.34 7.21
CA ARG A 95 44.48 3.66 7.65
C ARG A 95 44.19 2.41 6.81
N ARG A 96 44.37 2.49 5.48
CA ARG A 96 44.19 1.35 4.58
C ARG A 96 45.19 0.23 4.87
N ARG A 97 46.48 0.58 5.03
CA ARG A 97 47.53 -0.40 5.36
C ARG A 97 47.26 -1.11 6.69
N TYR A 98 46.84 -0.35 7.71
CA TYR A 98 46.46 -0.92 9.01
C TYR A 98 45.26 -1.87 8.89
N LYS A 99 44.20 -1.47 8.18
CA LYS A 99 43.01 -2.31 7.98
C LYS A 99 43.34 -3.64 7.31
N ILE A 100 44.15 -3.62 6.24
CA ILE A 100 44.57 -4.84 5.54
C ILE A 100 45.36 -5.75 6.47
N ARG A 101 46.35 -5.21 7.19
CA ARG A 101 47.16 -5.98 8.13
C ARG A 101 46.30 -6.59 9.24
N ARG A 102 45.42 -5.79 9.86
CA ARG A 102 44.52 -6.25 10.92
C ARG A 102 43.60 -7.36 10.41
N ALA A 103 43.01 -7.21 9.23
CA ALA A 103 42.15 -8.24 8.64
C ALA A 103 42.91 -9.55 8.43
N ALA A 104 44.11 -9.50 7.84
CA ALA A 104 44.96 -10.68 7.66
C ALA A 104 45.32 -11.35 8.99
N THR A 105 45.68 -10.57 10.01
CA THR A 105 45.99 -11.09 11.35
C THR A 105 44.78 -11.76 12.00
N ILE A 106 43.59 -11.16 11.92
CA ILE A 106 42.36 -11.74 12.50
C ILE A 106 42.03 -13.08 11.82
N VAL A 107 42.13 -13.14 10.49
CA VAL A 107 41.93 -14.37 9.72
C VAL A 107 42.94 -15.44 10.13
N LEU A 108 44.24 -15.10 10.20
CA LEU A 108 45.25 -16.05 10.63
C LEU A 108 44.99 -16.57 12.05
N GLN A 109 44.61 -15.69 12.98
CA GLN A 109 44.29 -16.08 14.35
C GLN A 109 43.05 -16.99 14.42
N SER A 110 42.00 -16.74 13.61
CA SER A 110 40.82 -17.61 13.60
C SER A 110 41.16 -19.00 13.06
N TYR A 111 41.95 -19.10 11.99
CA TYR A 111 42.47 -20.39 11.49
C TYR A 111 43.32 -21.11 12.53
N LEU A 112 44.22 -20.41 13.21
CA LEU A 112 45.08 -20.99 14.24
C LEU A 112 44.23 -21.54 15.40
N ARG A 113 43.28 -20.76 15.93
CA ARG A 113 42.38 -21.22 17.00
C ARG A 113 41.59 -22.46 16.57
N GLY A 114 41.05 -22.47 15.35
CA GLY A 114 40.35 -23.62 14.79
C GLY A 114 41.25 -24.84 14.55
N PHE A 115 42.51 -24.65 14.15
CA PHE A 115 43.50 -25.71 14.02
C PHE A 115 43.83 -26.33 15.37
N LEU A 116 44.14 -25.50 16.38
CA LEU A 116 44.48 -25.96 17.74
C LEU A 116 43.34 -26.77 18.37
N ALA A 117 42.09 -26.30 18.23
CA ALA A 117 40.90 -27.00 18.72
C ALA A 117 40.75 -28.37 18.07
N ARG A 118 40.84 -28.45 16.74
CA ARG A 118 40.76 -29.73 15.99
C ARG A 118 41.90 -30.68 16.36
N ASN A 119 43.11 -30.16 16.55
CA ASN A 119 44.26 -30.98 16.93
C ASN A 119 44.08 -31.56 18.34
N ARG A 120 43.58 -30.75 19.29
CA ARG A 120 43.23 -31.22 20.65
C ARG A 120 42.16 -32.31 20.59
N TYR A 121 41.09 -32.11 19.81
CA TYR A 121 40.04 -33.12 19.65
C TYR A 121 40.58 -34.42 19.04
N ARG A 122 41.43 -34.35 18.01
CA ARG A 122 42.07 -35.54 17.42
C ARG A 122 42.90 -36.33 18.43
N LYS A 123 43.63 -35.64 19.32
CA LYS A 123 44.38 -36.29 20.41
C LYS A 123 43.45 -37.07 21.34
N ILE A 124 42.39 -36.43 21.83
CA ILE A 124 41.37 -37.06 22.69
C ILE A 124 40.72 -38.25 21.97
N LEU A 125 40.39 -38.11 20.69
CA LEU A 125 39.79 -39.19 19.91
C LEU A 125 40.73 -40.39 19.78
N ARG A 126 42.03 -40.16 19.51
CA ARG A 126 43.04 -41.23 19.46
C ARG A 126 43.14 -41.97 20.79
N GLU A 127 43.19 -41.24 21.90
CA GLU A 127 43.21 -41.82 23.26
C GLU A 127 41.94 -42.64 23.52
N HIS A 128 40.76 -42.11 23.19
CA HIS A 128 39.49 -42.82 23.37
C HIS A 128 39.41 -44.10 22.52
N LYS A 129 39.87 -44.06 21.26
CA LYS A 129 39.93 -45.26 20.41
C LYS A 129 40.90 -46.30 20.96
N ALA A 130 42.06 -45.89 21.48
CA ALA A 130 42.98 -46.79 22.15
C ALA A 130 42.32 -47.48 23.36
N VAL A 131 41.58 -46.73 24.19
CA VAL A 131 40.82 -47.28 25.33
C VAL A 131 39.79 -48.32 24.88
N ILE A 132 39.04 -48.07 23.81
CA ILE A 132 38.06 -49.04 23.27
C ILE A 132 38.75 -50.33 22.82
N ILE A 133 39.85 -50.22 22.07
CA ILE A 133 40.63 -51.37 21.60
C ILE A 133 41.14 -52.17 22.81
N GLN A 134 41.78 -51.50 23.77
CA GLN A 134 42.28 -52.15 24.98
C GLN A 134 41.15 -52.83 25.77
N LYS A 135 39.98 -52.19 25.93
CA LYS A 135 38.80 -52.79 26.57
C LYS A 135 38.37 -54.07 25.86
N ARG A 136 38.29 -54.06 24.52
CA ARG A 136 37.91 -55.23 23.72
C ARG A 136 38.92 -56.37 23.86
N VAL A 137 40.22 -56.06 23.81
CA VAL A 137 41.31 -57.04 23.99
C VAL A 137 41.27 -57.66 25.39
N ARG A 138 41.14 -56.85 26.46
CA ARG A 138 41.01 -57.37 27.83
C ARG A 138 39.81 -58.33 27.97
N GLY A 139 38.67 -57.96 27.40
CA GLY A 139 37.49 -58.84 27.39
C GLY A 139 37.70 -60.12 26.58
N TRP A 140 38.42 -60.06 25.46
CA TRP A 140 38.78 -61.24 24.67
C TRP A 140 39.74 -62.17 25.44
N LEU A 141 40.77 -61.62 26.10
CA LEU A 141 41.70 -62.39 26.92
C LEU A 141 40.97 -63.14 28.05
N ALA A 142 40.07 -62.47 28.77
CA ALA A 142 39.29 -63.09 29.85
C ALA A 142 38.42 -64.26 29.34
N ARG A 143 37.70 -64.07 28.22
CA ARG A 143 36.90 -65.15 27.61
C ARG A 143 37.75 -66.31 27.11
N THR A 144 38.90 -66.01 26.51
CA THR A 144 39.83 -67.04 26.03
C THR A 144 40.39 -67.85 27.19
N HIS A 145 40.80 -67.19 28.28
CA HIS A 145 41.25 -67.86 29.50
C HIS A 145 40.15 -68.75 30.07
N TYR A 146 38.93 -68.22 30.27
CA TYR A 146 37.79 -69.00 30.76
C TYR A 146 37.51 -70.24 29.89
N LYS A 147 37.45 -70.07 28.55
CA LYS A 147 37.22 -71.20 27.63
C LYS A 147 38.33 -72.24 27.72
N ARG A 148 39.60 -71.83 27.79
CA ARG A 148 40.73 -72.77 27.95
C ARG A 148 40.64 -73.52 29.27
N SER A 149 40.41 -72.82 30.38
CA SER A 149 40.28 -73.43 31.71
C SER A 149 39.06 -74.37 31.78
N MET A 150 37.90 -73.97 31.23
CA MET A 150 36.72 -74.83 31.20
C MET A 150 36.94 -76.10 30.39
N HIS A 151 37.54 -76.02 29.21
CA HIS A 151 37.87 -77.23 28.45
C HIS A 151 38.82 -78.16 29.22
N ALA A 152 39.85 -77.60 29.87
CA ALA A 152 40.77 -78.39 30.69
C ALA A 152 40.07 -79.05 31.89
N ILE A 153 39.20 -78.32 32.59
CA ILE A 153 38.43 -78.82 33.73
C ILE A 153 37.48 -79.93 33.26
N ILE A 154 36.71 -79.72 32.20
CA ILE A 154 35.77 -80.71 31.66
C ILE A 154 36.52 -81.97 31.23
N TYR A 155 37.64 -81.82 30.54
CA TYR A 155 38.48 -82.95 30.14
C TYR A 155 38.94 -83.76 31.36
N LEU A 156 39.47 -83.08 32.38
CA LEU A 156 39.93 -83.72 33.61
C LEU A 156 38.78 -84.41 34.36
N GLN A 157 37.61 -83.78 34.46
CA GLN A 157 36.40 -84.36 35.06
C GLN A 157 35.94 -85.62 34.31
N CYS A 158 35.96 -85.61 32.97
CA CYS A 158 35.65 -86.79 32.16
C CYS A 158 36.62 -87.94 32.43
N CYS A 159 37.92 -87.66 32.45
CA CYS A 159 38.95 -88.65 32.78
C CYS A 159 38.77 -89.22 34.20
N PHE A 160 38.48 -88.35 35.17
CA PHE A 160 38.24 -88.76 36.56
C PHE A 160 36.99 -89.63 36.70
N ARG A 161 35.85 -89.23 36.12
CA ARG A 161 34.61 -90.03 36.11
C ARG A 161 34.85 -91.40 35.48
N ARG A 162 35.57 -91.47 34.36
CA ARG A 162 35.96 -92.74 33.71
C ARG A 162 36.84 -93.60 34.63
N MET A 163 37.82 -92.99 35.32
CA MET A 163 38.68 -93.69 36.27
C MET A 163 37.88 -94.26 37.45
N MET A 164 36.96 -93.48 38.02
CA MET A 164 36.09 -93.90 39.11
C MET A 164 35.18 -95.07 38.68
N ALA A 165 34.55 -94.98 37.51
CA ALA A 165 33.74 -96.09 36.98
C ALA A 165 34.57 -97.37 36.76
N LYS A 166 35.82 -97.24 36.28
CA LYS A 166 36.74 -98.39 36.16
C LYS A 166 37.13 -98.98 37.52
N ARG A 167 37.34 -98.15 38.55
CA ARG A 167 37.60 -98.62 39.93
C ARG A 167 36.40 -99.37 40.49
N GLU A 168 35.20 -98.82 40.32
CA GLU A 168 33.97 -99.45 40.79
C GLU A 168 33.72 -100.79 40.08
N LEU A 169 33.92 -100.85 38.76
CA LEU A 169 33.84 -102.12 38.02
C LEU A 169 34.84 -103.16 38.54
N LYS A 170 36.08 -102.76 38.88
CA LYS A 170 37.06 -103.67 39.48
C LYS A 170 36.57 -104.17 40.84
N LYS A 171 36.05 -103.29 41.70
CA LYS A 171 35.47 -103.65 43.00
C LYS A 171 34.31 -104.64 42.84
N LEU A 172 33.35 -104.35 41.98
CA LEU A 172 32.22 -105.24 41.67
C LEU A 172 32.67 -106.56 41.04
N LYS A 173 33.73 -106.59 40.23
CA LYS A 173 34.30 -107.84 39.70
C LYS A 173 34.97 -108.69 40.78
N ILE A 174 35.57 -108.07 41.80
CA ILE A 174 36.13 -108.76 42.97
C ILE A 174 35.00 -109.31 43.83
N GLU A 175 33.99 -108.49 44.13
CA GLU A 175 32.80 -108.89 44.89
C GLU A 175 31.96 -109.95 44.14
N ALA A 176 31.91 -109.90 42.81
CA ALA A 176 31.24 -110.91 42.01
C ALA A 176 31.97 -112.27 41.99
N ARG A 177 33.26 -112.31 42.38
CA ARG A 177 34.04 -113.54 42.58
C ARG A 177 33.99 -114.03 44.03
N SER A 178 33.38 -113.27 44.96
CA SER A 178 33.23 -113.69 46.35
C SER A 178 31.97 -114.54 46.57
N VAL A 179 32.01 -115.38 47.59
CA VAL A 179 31.02 -116.43 47.91
C VAL A 179 29.66 -115.84 48.34
N GLU A 180 29.59 -114.55 48.71
CA GLU A 180 28.34 -113.82 49.02
C GLU A 180 27.36 -113.70 47.82
N ARG A 181 27.87 -113.70 46.57
CA ARG A 181 27.04 -113.48 45.37
C ARG A 181 26.07 -114.63 45.10
N TYR A 182 26.48 -115.87 45.37
CA TYR A 182 25.64 -117.04 45.16
C TYR A 182 24.43 -117.06 46.11
N LYS A 183 24.61 -116.60 47.36
CA LYS A 183 23.51 -116.47 48.34
C LYS A 183 22.54 -115.33 48.01
N LYS A 184 23.05 -114.20 47.50
CA LYS A 184 22.22 -113.07 47.05
C LYS A 184 21.51 -113.31 45.71
N LEU A 185 21.99 -114.21 44.85
CA LEU A 185 21.35 -114.54 43.57
C LEU A 185 20.02 -115.29 43.76
N HIS A 186 19.95 -116.17 44.76
CA HIS A 186 18.74 -116.92 45.10
C HIS A 186 17.66 -116.02 45.71
N ILE A 187 18.04 -115.11 46.62
CA ILE A 187 17.15 -114.07 47.19
C ILE A 187 16.79 -113.02 46.13
N GLY A 188 17.68 -112.78 45.16
CA GLY A 188 17.51 -111.82 44.08
C GLY A 188 16.52 -112.25 42.99
N MET A 189 16.37 -113.56 42.75
CA MET A 189 15.39 -114.11 41.80
C MET A 189 13.95 -114.01 42.33
N GLU A 190 13.73 -114.25 43.63
CA GLU A 190 12.42 -114.05 44.29
C GLU A 190 12.05 -112.55 44.36
N ASN A 191 13.01 -111.69 44.67
CA ASN A 191 12.83 -110.24 44.58
C ASN A 191 12.64 -109.75 43.14
N LYS A 192 13.09 -110.50 42.12
CA LYS A 192 12.92 -110.13 40.71
C LYS A 192 11.49 -110.31 40.24
N ILE A 193 10.79 -111.35 40.71
CA ILE A 193 9.36 -111.55 40.43
C ILE A 193 8.55 -110.43 41.09
N MET A 194 8.84 -110.13 42.37
CA MET A 194 8.18 -109.02 43.07
C MET A 194 8.54 -107.63 42.50
N GLN A 195 9.77 -107.45 41.99
CA GLN A 195 10.18 -106.26 41.25
C GLN A 195 9.50 -106.16 39.89
N LEU A 196 9.28 -107.26 39.16
CA LEU A 196 8.60 -107.22 37.87
C LEU A 196 7.12 -106.85 38.05
N GLN A 197 6.45 -107.34 39.09
CA GLN A 197 5.10 -106.89 39.47
C GLN A 197 5.08 -105.39 39.82
N ARG A 198 5.97 -104.94 40.72
CA ARG A 198 6.08 -103.51 41.09
C ARG A 198 6.47 -102.63 39.92
N LYS A 199 7.29 -103.12 38.99
CA LYS A 199 7.75 -102.38 37.81
C LYS A 199 6.64 -102.22 36.77
N VAL A 200 5.73 -103.19 36.67
CA VAL A 200 4.50 -103.02 35.88
C VAL A 200 3.58 -101.98 36.52
N ASP A 201 3.42 -101.99 37.85
CA ASP A 201 2.64 -100.97 38.56
C ASP A 201 3.27 -99.56 38.47
N GLU A 202 4.59 -99.49 38.54
CA GLU A 202 5.38 -98.25 38.43
C GLU A 202 5.37 -97.73 36.99
N GLN A 203 5.49 -98.61 35.99
CA GLN A 203 5.30 -98.27 34.57
C GLN A 203 3.87 -97.79 34.28
N ASN A 204 2.85 -98.40 34.89
CA ASN A 204 1.47 -97.93 34.76
C ASN A 204 1.25 -96.57 35.44
N LYS A 205 1.88 -96.32 36.59
CA LYS A 205 1.89 -95.00 37.25
C LYS A 205 2.60 -93.95 36.40
N ASP A 206 3.74 -94.30 35.83
CA ASP A 206 4.51 -93.44 34.93
C ASP A 206 3.73 -93.15 33.65
N TYR A 207 3.04 -94.15 33.08
CA TYR A 207 2.18 -93.97 31.91
C TYR A 207 1.01 -93.03 32.21
N LYS A 208 0.38 -93.18 33.38
CA LYS A 208 -0.68 -92.27 33.85
C LYS A 208 -0.17 -90.84 34.03
N CYS A 209 1.00 -90.67 34.66
CA CYS A 209 1.66 -89.38 34.82
C CYS A 209 2.09 -88.77 33.48
N LEU A 210 2.52 -89.59 32.52
CA LEU A 210 2.87 -89.13 31.17
C LEU A 210 1.63 -88.64 30.42
N VAL A 211 0.52 -89.38 30.51
CA VAL A 211 -0.76 -89.00 29.91
C VAL A 211 -1.26 -87.70 30.52
N GLU A 212 -1.20 -87.53 31.85
CA GLU A 212 -1.55 -86.27 32.52
C GLU A 212 -0.63 -85.10 32.11
N LYS A 213 0.66 -85.35 31.86
CA LYS A 213 1.57 -84.32 31.33
C LYS A 213 1.25 -83.98 29.88
N LEU A 214 0.90 -84.97 29.06
CA LEU A 214 0.51 -84.76 27.66
C LEU A 214 -0.79 -83.97 27.56
N THR A 215 -1.81 -84.30 28.37
CA THR A 215 -3.07 -83.55 28.38
C THR A 215 -2.90 -82.12 28.91
N ASN A 216 -2.05 -81.92 29.92
CA ASN A 216 -1.71 -80.57 30.39
C ASN A 216 -0.95 -79.76 29.31
N LEU A 217 0.00 -80.38 28.60
CA LEU A 217 0.72 -79.73 27.51
C LEU A 217 -0.22 -79.41 26.34
N GLU A 218 -1.10 -80.34 25.93
CA GLU A 218 -2.12 -80.09 24.93
C GLU A 218 -3.06 -78.95 25.34
N GLY A 219 -3.45 -78.87 26.61
CA GLY A 219 -4.21 -77.74 27.15
C GLY A 219 -3.47 -76.40 27.04
N ILE A 220 -2.17 -76.38 27.37
CA ILE A 220 -1.32 -75.18 27.22
C ILE A 220 -1.19 -74.80 25.75
N TYR A 221 -0.85 -75.73 24.87
CA TYR A 221 -0.73 -75.48 23.43
C TYR A 221 -2.03 -74.97 22.83
N ASN A 222 -3.18 -75.57 23.16
CA ASN A 222 -4.49 -75.11 22.70
C ASN A 222 -4.80 -73.68 23.16
N SER A 223 -4.49 -73.36 24.43
CA SER A 223 -4.67 -72.00 24.95
C SER A 223 -3.76 -70.97 24.26
N GLU A 224 -2.56 -71.38 23.86
CA GLU A 224 -1.59 -70.51 23.19
C GLU A 224 -1.94 -70.34 21.71
N THR A 225 -2.47 -71.37 21.05
CA THR A 225 -3.01 -71.26 19.70
C THR A 225 -4.25 -70.37 19.62
N GLU A 226 -5.15 -70.43 20.60
CA GLU A 226 -6.31 -69.53 20.65
C GLU A 226 -5.90 -68.08 20.92
N LYS A 227 -4.92 -67.84 21.80
CA LYS A 227 -4.34 -66.51 21.98
C LYS A 227 -3.74 -65.96 20.69
N LEU A 228 -2.92 -66.76 20.00
CA LEU A 228 -2.30 -66.36 18.73
C LEU A 228 -3.34 -66.10 17.63
N ARG A 229 -4.44 -66.87 17.58
CA ARG A 229 -5.57 -66.59 16.68
C ARG A 229 -6.24 -65.25 16.99
N SER A 230 -6.55 -65.01 18.26
CA SER A 230 -7.17 -63.75 18.68
C SER A 230 -6.26 -62.52 18.43
N ASP A 231 -4.95 -62.68 18.59
CA ASP A 231 -3.98 -61.63 18.28
C ASP A 231 -3.86 -61.38 16.76
N LEU A 232 -3.94 -62.44 15.95
CA LEU A 232 -3.95 -62.34 14.48
C LEU A 232 -5.20 -61.62 13.98
N GLU A 233 -6.39 -61.93 14.49
CA GLU A 233 -7.64 -61.24 14.14
C GLU A 233 -7.58 -59.76 14.54
N ARG A 234 -7.05 -59.45 15.73
CA ARG A 234 -6.85 -58.06 16.16
C ARG A 234 -5.89 -57.29 15.24
N LEU A 235 -4.79 -57.93 14.83
CA LEU A 235 -3.83 -57.31 13.91
C LEU A 235 -4.42 -57.11 12.51
N GLN A 236 -5.23 -58.04 12.01
CA GLN A 236 -5.92 -57.89 10.73
C GLN A 236 -6.92 -56.73 10.75
N LEU A 237 -7.70 -56.59 11.82
CA LEU A 237 -8.61 -55.45 11.99
C LEU A 237 -7.85 -54.12 12.03
N SER A 238 -6.74 -54.06 12.76
CA SER A 238 -5.88 -52.87 12.82
C SER A 238 -5.23 -52.55 11.47
N GLU A 239 -4.84 -53.56 10.69
CA GLU A 239 -4.30 -53.38 9.33
C GLU A 239 -5.38 -52.80 8.39
N GLU A 240 -6.61 -53.30 8.48
CA GLU A 240 -7.72 -52.81 7.64
C GLU A 240 -8.11 -51.37 8.00
N GLU A 241 -8.13 -51.04 9.30
CA GLU A 241 -8.30 -49.66 9.77
C GLU A 241 -7.17 -48.74 9.26
N ALA A 242 -5.92 -49.22 9.27
CA ALA A 242 -4.78 -48.47 8.74
C ALA A 242 -4.89 -48.25 7.22
N LYS A 243 -5.37 -49.23 6.46
CA LYS A 243 -5.63 -49.09 5.00
C LYS A 243 -6.71 -48.05 4.74
N VAL A 244 -7.82 -48.09 5.48
CA VAL A 244 -8.91 -47.11 5.35
C VAL A 244 -8.42 -45.70 5.71
N ALA A 245 -7.61 -45.56 6.77
CA ALA A 245 -7.01 -44.28 7.14
C ALA A 245 -6.05 -43.77 6.05
N THR A 246 -5.25 -44.66 5.45
CA THR A 246 -4.35 -44.33 4.34
C THR A 246 -5.13 -43.85 3.12
N GLY A 247 -6.25 -44.50 2.79
CA GLY A 247 -7.15 -44.07 1.71
C GLY A 247 -7.73 -42.67 1.94
N ARG A 248 -8.16 -42.35 3.17
CA ARG A 248 -8.63 -41.01 3.54
C ARG A 248 -7.53 -39.95 3.44
N VAL A 249 -6.30 -40.29 3.81
CA VAL A 249 -5.16 -39.36 3.68
C VAL A 249 -4.90 -39.04 2.20
N LEU A 250 -4.96 -40.04 1.32
CA LEU A 250 -4.78 -39.83 -0.12
C LEU A 250 -5.89 -38.95 -0.72
N SER A 251 -7.16 -39.18 -0.37
CA SER A 251 -8.26 -38.34 -0.87
C SER A 251 -8.14 -36.89 -0.41
N LEU A 252 -7.76 -36.66 0.85
CA LEU A 252 -7.52 -35.31 1.38
C LEU A 252 -6.32 -34.65 0.71
N GLN A 253 -5.28 -35.41 0.36
CA GLN A 253 -4.13 -34.87 -0.39
C GLN A 253 -4.53 -34.41 -1.80
N GLU A 254 -5.38 -35.16 -2.49
CA GLU A 254 -5.92 -34.75 -3.80
C GLU A 254 -6.79 -33.50 -3.69
N GLU A 255 -7.62 -33.41 -2.65
CA GLU A 255 -8.47 -32.24 -2.41
C GLU A 255 -7.65 -30.98 -2.08
N ILE A 256 -6.62 -31.11 -1.23
CA ILE A 256 -5.67 -30.03 -0.96
C ILE A 256 -4.95 -29.60 -2.24
N ALA A 257 -4.59 -30.54 -3.13
CA ALA A 257 -3.94 -30.21 -4.40
C ALA A 257 -4.88 -29.43 -5.33
N LYS A 258 -6.16 -29.81 -5.42
CA LYS A 258 -7.19 -29.08 -6.18
C LYS A 258 -7.39 -27.67 -5.62
N LEU A 259 -7.63 -27.55 -4.32
CA LEU A 259 -7.82 -26.25 -3.66
C LEU A 259 -6.62 -25.32 -3.84
N ARG A 260 -5.39 -25.85 -3.80
CA ARG A 260 -4.18 -25.04 -4.07
C ARG A 260 -4.14 -24.52 -5.51
N LYS A 261 -4.55 -25.33 -6.48
CA LYS A 261 -4.62 -24.93 -7.89
C LYS A 261 -5.67 -23.84 -8.10
N ASP A 262 -6.85 -24.02 -7.53
CA ASP A 262 -7.95 -23.05 -7.63
C ASP A 262 -7.59 -21.72 -6.95
N LEU A 263 -6.87 -21.79 -5.82
CA LEU A 263 -6.37 -20.61 -5.10
C LEU A 263 -5.31 -19.86 -5.93
N GLU A 264 -4.41 -20.58 -6.61
CA GLU A 264 -3.42 -19.96 -7.51
C GLU A 264 -4.11 -19.29 -8.71
N GLN A 265 -5.13 -19.96 -9.28
CA GLN A 265 -5.91 -19.43 -10.40
C GLN A 265 -6.66 -18.15 -9.98
N THR A 266 -7.40 -18.17 -8.88
CA THR A 266 -8.12 -16.99 -8.36
C THR A 266 -7.18 -15.85 -7.99
N ARG A 267 -5.97 -16.13 -7.47
CA ARG A 267 -4.93 -15.10 -7.26
C ARG A 267 -4.49 -14.45 -8.56
N SER A 268 -4.28 -15.24 -9.61
CA SER A 268 -3.87 -14.70 -10.92
C SER A 268 -4.96 -13.85 -11.56
N GLU A 269 -6.22 -14.30 -11.48
CA GLU A 269 -7.40 -13.57 -11.95
C GLU A 269 -7.58 -12.27 -11.17
N LYS A 270 -7.49 -12.31 -9.83
CA LYS A 270 -7.55 -11.12 -8.98
C LYS A 270 -6.48 -10.10 -9.34
N LYS A 271 -5.23 -10.54 -9.54
CA LYS A 271 -4.14 -9.65 -9.95
C LYS A 271 -4.42 -8.99 -11.30
N CYS A 272 -4.93 -9.74 -12.26
CA CYS A 272 -5.34 -9.20 -13.57
C CYS A 272 -6.46 -8.14 -13.42
N ILE A 273 -7.47 -8.42 -12.58
CA ILE A 273 -8.57 -7.48 -12.31
C ILE A 273 -8.06 -6.21 -11.61
N GLU A 274 -7.16 -6.33 -10.63
CA GLU A 274 -6.53 -5.18 -9.95
C GLU A 274 -5.73 -4.32 -10.95
N GLU A 275 -4.93 -4.95 -11.82
CA GLU A 275 -4.19 -4.25 -12.88
C GLU A 275 -5.13 -3.58 -13.91
N HIS A 276 -6.28 -4.18 -14.19
CA HIS A 276 -7.32 -3.55 -15.01
C HIS A 276 -7.97 -2.36 -14.30
N ALA A 277 -8.31 -2.49 -13.01
CA ALA A 277 -8.91 -1.42 -12.22
C ALA A 277 -7.97 -0.21 -12.09
N ASP A 278 -6.67 -0.44 -11.88
CA ASP A 278 -5.65 0.62 -11.82
C ASP A 278 -5.52 1.35 -13.17
N ARG A 279 -5.58 0.63 -14.30
CA ARG A 279 -5.60 1.24 -15.63
C ARG A 279 -6.82 2.11 -15.84
N TYR A 280 -8.01 1.61 -15.52
CA TYR A 280 -9.25 2.40 -15.60
C TYR A 280 -9.20 3.65 -14.70
N LYS A 281 -8.61 3.53 -13.51
CA LYS A 281 -8.42 4.67 -12.61
C LYS A 281 -7.49 5.72 -13.22
N GLN A 282 -6.38 5.31 -13.82
CA GLN A 282 -5.46 6.24 -14.49
C GLN A 282 -6.12 6.92 -15.69
N GLU A 283 -6.86 6.17 -16.52
CA GLU A 283 -7.58 6.72 -17.67
C GLU A 283 -8.66 7.73 -17.24
N THR A 284 -9.41 7.43 -16.17
CA THR A 284 -10.43 8.35 -15.64
C THR A 284 -9.81 9.60 -15.01
N GLU A 285 -8.69 9.48 -14.29
CA GLU A 285 -7.94 10.63 -13.75
C GLU A 285 -7.42 11.54 -14.87
N GLN A 286 -6.89 10.95 -15.95
CA GLN A 286 -6.47 11.70 -17.15
C GLN A 286 -7.64 12.41 -17.81
N LEU A 287 -8.76 11.71 -18.02
CA LEU A 287 -9.97 12.31 -18.60
C LEU A 287 -10.48 13.48 -17.75
N VAL A 288 -10.51 13.32 -16.43
CA VAL A 288 -10.91 14.40 -15.49
C VAL A 288 -9.96 15.58 -15.57
N SER A 289 -8.64 15.35 -15.71
CA SER A 289 -7.67 16.42 -15.91
C SER A 289 -7.92 17.19 -17.20
N ASN A 290 -8.11 16.47 -18.31
CA ASN A 290 -8.39 17.07 -19.62
C ASN A 290 -9.70 17.88 -19.60
N LEU A 291 -10.77 17.32 -19.01
CA LEU A 291 -12.05 18.03 -18.88
C LEU A 291 -11.95 19.26 -17.97
N LYS A 292 -11.09 19.24 -16.94
CA LYS A 292 -10.82 20.41 -16.11
C LYS A 292 -10.12 21.50 -16.91
N GLU A 293 -9.09 21.14 -17.69
CA GLU A 293 -8.38 22.08 -18.57
C GLU A 293 -9.34 22.68 -19.61
N GLU A 294 -10.14 21.86 -20.28
CA GLU A 294 -11.14 22.31 -21.25
C GLU A 294 -12.20 23.22 -20.61
N ASN A 295 -12.68 22.90 -19.40
CA ASN A 295 -13.58 23.77 -18.66
C ASN A 295 -12.94 25.11 -18.28
N THR A 296 -11.64 25.13 -17.96
CA THR A 296 -10.94 26.40 -17.68
C THR A 296 -10.82 27.26 -18.94
N LEU A 297 -10.55 26.64 -20.10
CA LEU A 297 -10.50 27.32 -21.39
C LEU A 297 -11.87 27.88 -21.77
N LEU A 298 -12.92 27.06 -21.70
CA LEU A 298 -14.29 27.50 -21.98
C LEU A 298 -14.77 28.61 -21.05
N LYS A 299 -14.36 28.58 -19.76
CA LYS A 299 -14.63 29.69 -18.83
C LYS A 299 -13.93 30.97 -19.25
N GLN A 300 -12.65 30.90 -19.62
CA GLN A 300 -11.90 32.05 -20.12
C GLN A 300 -12.51 32.61 -21.41
N GLU A 301 -12.92 31.75 -22.35
CA GLU A 301 -13.60 32.17 -23.58
C GLU A 301 -14.96 32.81 -23.28
N LYS A 302 -15.74 32.23 -22.36
CA LYS A 302 -17.02 32.81 -21.91
C LYS A 302 -16.82 34.18 -21.28
N GLU A 303 -15.81 34.35 -20.42
CA GLU A 303 -15.49 35.65 -19.81
C GLU A 303 -15.05 36.67 -20.86
N ALA A 304 -14.24 36.27 -21.83
CA ALA A 304 -13.81 37.12 -22.93
C ALA A 304 -14.99 37.56 -23.83
N LEU A 305 -15.90 36.63 -24.15
CA LEU A 305 -17.12 36.93 -24.91
C LEU A 305 -18.07 37.83 -24.13
N ASN A 306 -18.27 37.57 -22.83
CA ASN A 306 -19.07 38.44 -21.96
C ASN A 306 -18.49 39.85 -21.90
N HIS A 307 -17.16 39.99 -21.79
CA HIS A 307 -16.50 41.30 -21.87
C HIS A 307 -16.76 41.99 -23.20
N ARG A 308 -16.69 41.28 -24.33
CA ARG A 308 -17.03 41.81 -25.66
C ARG A 308 -18.48 42.25 -25.76
N ILE A 309 -19.43 41.44 -25.27
CA ILE A 309 -20.86 41.78 -25.29
C ILE A 309 -21.12 43.03 -24.46
N VAL A 310 -20.55 43.13 -23.26
CA VAL A 310 -20.70 44.32 -22.40
C VAL A 310 -20.06 45.54 -23.05
N GLN A 311 -18.92 45.39 -23.70
CA GLN A 311 -18.25 46.48 -24.42
C GLN A 311 -19.06 46.95 -25.64
N GLN A 312 -19.58 46.01 -26.44
CA GLN A 312 -20.48 46.32 -27.57
C GLN A 312 -21.79 46.95 -27.10
N ALA A 313 -22.36 46.49 -25.98
CA ALA A 313 -23.56 47.09 -25.40
C ALA A 313 -23.28 48.53 -24.96
N LYS A 314 -22.12 48.81 -24.33
CA LYS A 314 -21.70 50.16 -23.98
C LYS A 314 -21.50 51.06 -25.20
N GLU A 315 -20.81 50.58 -26.22
CA GLU A 315 -20.61 51.31 -27.49
C GLU A 315 -21.95 51.56 -28.20
N MET A 316 -22.87 50.60 -28.16
CA MET A 316 -24.22 50.74 -28.71
C MET A 316 -25.05 51.75 -27.91
N THR A 317 -24.97 51.75 -26.57
CA THR A 317 -25.65 52.78 -25.75
C THR A 317 -25.05 54.17 -25.98
N GLU A 318 -23.73 54.31 -26.07
CA GLU A 318 -23.08 55.61 -26.36
C GLU A 318 -23.44 56.12 -27.76
N THR A 319 -23.53 55.25 -28.76
CA THR A 319 -23.97 55.64 -30.11
C THR A 319 -25.46 55.97 -30.15
N MET A 320 -26.30 55.25 -29.43
CA MET A 320 -27.73 55.57 -29.29
C MET A 320 -27.93 56.89 -28.55
N GLU A 321 -27.17 57.16 -27.49
CA GLU A 321 -27.21 58.40 -26.73
C GLU A 321 -26.75 59.59 -27.58
N LYS A 322 -25.71 59.42 -28.40
CA LYS A 322 -25.32 60.42 -29.42
C LYS A 322 -26.44 60.69 -30.43
N LYS A 323 -27.08 59.64 -30.95
CA LYS A 323 -28.21 59.77 -31.88
C LYS A 323 -29.41 60.47 -31.24
N LEU A 324 -29.74 60.15 -29.99
CA LEU A 324 -30.79 60.84 -29.24
C LEU A 324 -30.44 62.32 -29.01
N VAL A 325 -29.19 62.64 -28.74
CA VAL A 325 -28.72 64.04 -28.62
C VAL A 325 -28.80 64.77 -29.97
N GLU A 326 -28.52 64.09 -31.08
CA GLU A 326 -28.67 64.64 -32.43
C GLU A 326 -30.15 64.83 -32.79
N GLU A 327 -31.00 63.84 -32.54
CA GLU A 327 -32.45 63.92 -32.77
C GLU A 327 -33.13 64.96 -31.87
N THR A 328 -32.73 65.08 -30.60
CA THR A 328 -33.26 66.13 -29.70
C THR A 328 -32.86 67.52 -30.17
N LYS A 329 -31.63 67.71 -30.66
CA LYS A 329 -31.24 68.95 -31.34
C LYS A 329 -32.06 69.22 -32.60
N GLN A 330 -32.33 68.18 -33.39
CA GLN A 330 -33.13 68.29 -34.61
C GLN A 330 -34.59 68.67 -34.29
N LEU A 331 -35.18 68.04 -33.27
CA LEU A 331 -36.52 68.34 -32.80
C LEU A 331 -36.61 69.73 -32.13
N GLU A 332 -35.56 70.21 -31.47
CA GLU A 332 -35.52 71.60 -30.99
C GLU A 332 -35.52 72.61 -32.14
N LEU A 333 -34.81 72.31 -33.23
CA LEU A 333 -34.85 73.12 -34.45
C LEU A 333 -36.24 73.08 -35.09
N ASP A 334 -36.81 71.89 -35.27
CA ASP A 334 -38.12 71.70 -35.87
C ASP A 334 -39.24 72.29 -35.01
N LEU A 335 -39.15 72.21 -33.68
CA LEU A 335 -40.10 72.84 -32.76
C LEU A 335 -40.00 74.37 -32.82
N ASN A 336 -38.80 74.92 -32.97
CA ASN A 336 -38.64 76.36 -33.18
C ASN A 336 -39.22 76.81 -34.53
N ASP A 337 -39.05 75.99 -35.57
CA ASP A 337 -39.68 76.21 -36.89
C ASP A 337 -41.20 76.07 -36.83
N GLU A 338 -41.74 75.07 -36.13
CA GLU A 338 -43.18 74.89 -35.93
C GLU A 338 -43.76 75.93 -34.99
N ARG A 339 -43.00 76.48 -34.02
CA ARG A 339 -43.43 77.65 -33.25
C ARG A 339 -43.58 78.87 -34.15
N LEU A 340 -42.67 79.06 -35.11
CA LEU A 340 -42.79 80.07 -36.14
C LEU A 340 -44.05 79.84 -37.01
N ARG A 341 -44.31 78.58 -37.38
CA ARG A 341 -45.48 78.21 -38.19
C ARG A 341 -46.80 78.29 -37.42
N TYR A 342 -46.85 77.91 -36.15
CA TYR A 342 -48.02 78.09 -35.29
C TYR A 342 -48.32 79.56 -35.06
N GLN A 343 -47.30 80.42 -34.96
CA GLN A 343 -47.51 81.87 -34.99
C GLN A 343 -48.17 82.33 -36.30
N ASN A 344 -47.78 81.74 -37.43
CA ASN A 344 -48.40 82.02 -38.73
C ASN A 344 -49.81 81.42 -38.86
N LEU A 345 -50.05 80.22 -38.32
CA LEU A 345 -51.33 79.52 -38.40
C LEU A 345 -52.37 80.07 -37.43
N LEU A 346 -51.98 80.61 -36.26
CA LEU A 346 -52.88 81.38 -35.39
C LEU A 346 -53.44 82.61 -36.11
N ASN A 347 -52.63 83.26 -36.95
CA ASN A 347 -53.11 84.35 -37.81
C ASN A 347 -54.09 83.85 -38.89
N GLU A 348 -54.00 82.59 -39.31
CA GLU A 348 -54.93 81.97 -40.27
C GLU A 348 -56.20 81.40 -39.60
N PHE A 349 -56.13 80.87 -38.37
CA PHE A 349 -57.31 80.42 -37.62
C PHE A 349 -58.26 81.55 -37.29
N SER A 350 -57.76 82.74 -36.96
CA SER A 350 -58.61 83.93 -36.81
C SER A 350 -59.36 84.31 -38.10
N ARG A 351 -58.85 83.92 -39.29
CA ARG A 351 -59.53 84.11 -40.57
C ARG A 351 -60.55 83.02 -40.92
N LEU A 352 -60.45 81.84 -40.31
CA LEU A 352 -61.34 80.70 -40.55
C LEU A 352 -62.52 80.66 -39.56
N GLU A 353 -62.36 81.22 -38.37
CA GLU A 353 -63.48 81.46 -37.43
C GLU A 353 -64.55 82.36 -38.05
N GLU A 354 -64.17 83.42 -38.78
CA GLU A 354 -65.11 84.28 -39.51
C GLU A 354 -65.91 83.54 -40.60
N ARG A 355 -65.35 82.48 -41.20
CA ARG A 355 -66.04 81.71 -42.26
C ARG A 355 -66.96 80.61 -41.73
N TYR A 356 -66.83 80.24 -40.46
CA TYR A 356 -67.71 79.25 -39.83
C TYR A 356 -69.04 79.88 -39.37
N ASP A 357 -69.04 81.18 -39.06
CA ASP A 357 -70.25 81.90 -38.66
C ASP A 357 -71.22 82.16 -39.83
N ASP A 358 -70.73 82.43 -41.05
CA ASP A 358 -71.61 82.73 -42.21
C ASP A 358 -72.36 81.50 -42.75
N LEU A 359 -71.78 80.30 -42.65
CA LEU A 359 -72.44 79.06 -43.09
C LEU A 359 -73.42 78.50 -42.05
N LYS A 360 -73.63 79.22 -40.95
CA LYS A 360 -74.57 78.88 -39.87
C LYS A 360 -75.99 79.41 -40.10
N GLU A 361 -76.24 80.29 -41.08
CA GLU A 361 -77.54 81.01 -41.19
C GLU A 361 -78.38 80.81 -42.47
N GLU A 362 -77.87 80.33 -43.61
CA GLU A 362 -78.68 80.23 -44.86
C GLU A 362 -79.06 78.80 -45.31
N MET A 363 -79.07 77.87 -44.37
CA MET A 363 -79.93 76.69 -44.43
C MET A 363 -80.29 76.35 -42.96
N THR A 364 -80.79 77.31 -42.18
CA THR A 364 -82.19 77.80 -42.10
C THR A 364 -83.24 76.70 -42.22
N LEU A 365 -83.83 76.46 -41.04
CA LEU A 365 -85.08 75.76 -40.76
C LEU A 365 -85.12 74.26 -41.01
N MET A 366 -85.20 73.61 -39.86
CA MET A 366 -85.75 72.29 -39.61
C MET A 366 -84.85 71.19 -40.20
N VAL A 367 -83.71 70.89 -39.56
CA VAL A 367 -83.59 70.34 -38.19
C VAL A 367 -84.48 69.08 -38.14
N GLU A 368 -83.95 67.87 -38.16
CA GLU A 368 -83.56 67.14 -36.94
C GLU A 368 -83.19 65.68 -37.27
N PRO A 369 -82.42 65.00 -36.39
CA PRO A 369 -81.21 65.51 -35.78
C PRO A 369 -80.08 64.46 -35.75
N SER A 370 -78.88 65.02 -35.61
CA SER A 370 -77.76 64.56 -34.78
C SER A 370 -78.08 63.37 -33.87
N GLU A 371 -77.24 62.35 -33.74
CA GLU A 371 -75.92 62.42 -33.11
C GLU A 371 -75.22 61.08 -33.37
N LYS A 372 -73.95 61.09 -33.77
CA LYS A 372 -72.81 61.05 -32.83
C LYS A 372 -73.02 59.92 -31.82
N LYS A 373 -72.16 58.93 -31.67
CA LYS A 373 -70.70 59.00 -31.50
C LYS A 373 -70.33 57.55 -31.13
N VAL A 374 -69.30 56.96 -31.77
CA VAL A 374 -67.93 56.79 -31.20
C VAL A 374 -67.92 55.74 -30.09
N PRO A 375 -66.95 54.79 -29.95
CA PRO A 375 -65.53 54.75 -30.38
C PRO A 375 -65.10 53.36 -30.95
N LEU A 376 -63.79 53.06 -31.01
CA LEU A 376 -63.14 51.71 -31.06
C LEU A 376 -62.48 51.26 -32.38
N ASP A 377 -61.35 51.88 -32.70
CA ASP A 377 -60.03 51.24 -32.57
C ASP A 377 -59.83 49.76 -33.01
N MET A 378 -60.10 49.42 -34.27
CA MET A 378 -59.84 48.08 -34.84
C MET A 378 -58.53 47.99 -35.66
N SER A 379 -57.83 49.10 -35.94
CA SER A 379 -56.44 49.03 -36.43
C SER A 379 -55.49 48.62 -35.30
N LEU A 380 -55.77 49.09 -34.08
CA LEU A 380 -55.21 48.56 -32.85
C LEU A 380 -55.78 47.18 -32.53
N PHE A 381 -57.02 46.81 -32.92
CA PHE A 381 -57.45 45.40 -32.94
C PHE A 381 -56.76 44.56 -34.01
N LEU A 382 -56.36 45.07 -35.18
CA LEU A 382 -55.60 44.29 -36.16
C LEU A 382 -54.13 44.20 -35.74
N LYS A 383 -53.59 45.23 -35.07
CA LYS A 383 -52.29 45.17 -34.40
C LYS A 383 -52.32 44.31 -33.14
N LEU A 384 -53.42 44.26 -32.39
CA LEU A 384 -53.62 43.40 -31.21
C LEU A 384 -54.07 42.00 -31.60
N GLN A 385 -54.79 41.77 -32.70
CA GLN A 385 -55.18 40.45 -33.20
C GLN A 385 -54.01 39.80 -33.92
N LYS A 386 -53.17 40.59 -34.62
CA LYS A 386 -51.91 40.08 -35.16
C LYS A 386 -50.87 39.87 -34.06
N ARG A 387 -50.80 40.75 -33.05
CA ARG A 387 -49.94 40.56 -31.86
C ARG A 387 -50.44 39.46 -30.92
N VAL A 388 -51.75 39.24 -30.83
CA VAL A 388 -52.35 38.12 -30.08
C VAL A 388 -52.20 36.83 -30.86
N THR A 389 -52.30 36.80 -32.20
CA THR A 389 -51.94 35.60 -32.97
C THR A 389 -50.44 35.32 -32.95
N GLU A 390 -49.59 36.36 -32.92
CA GLU A 390 -48.14 36.22 -32.74
C GLU A 390 -47.80 35.76 -31.32
N LEU A 391 -48.48 36.28 -30.29
CA LEU A 391 -48.33 35.83 -28.90
C LEU A 391 -48.99 34.47 -28.64
N GLU A 392 -50.01 34.08 -29.40
CA GLU A 392 -50.61 32.73 -29.39
C GLU A 392 -49.75 31.74 -30.17
N GLN A 393 -49.08 32.17 -31.25
CA GLN A 393 -48.05 31.37 -31.94
C GLN A 393 -46.79 31.24 -31.09
N GLU A 394 -46.33 32.30 -30.42
CA GLU A 394 -45.22 32.26 -29.46
C GLU A 394 -45.60 31.44 -28.21
N LYS A 395 -46.85 31.53 -27.71
CA LYS A 395 -47.36 30.68 -26.64
C LYS A 395 -47.48 29.22 -27.09
N GLN A 396 -47.92 28.94 -28.32
CA GLN A 396 -47.99 27.57 -28.85
C GLN A 396 -46.59 27.00 -29.08
N VAL A 397 -45.62 27.80 -29.53
CA VAL A 397 -44.20 27.39 -29.64
C VAL A 397 -43.59 27.16 -28.26
N MET A 398 -43.89 28.00 -27.27
CA MET A 398 -43.44 27.81 -25.89
C MET A 398 -44.15 26.65 -25.20
N GLN A 399 -45.41 26.35 -25.55
CA GLN A 399 -46.16 25.18 -25.10
C GLN A 399 -45.61 23.91 -25.75
N ASP A 400 -45.29 23.93 -27.05
CA ASP A 400 -44.63 22.82 -27.76
C ASP A 400 -43.18 22.61 -27.27
N GLU A 401 -42.47 23.67 -26.85
CA GLU A 401 -41.16 23.56 -26.20
C GLU A 401 -41.26 23.06 -24.76
N LEU A 402 -42.32 23.43 -24.03
CA LEU A 402 -42.62 22.91 -22.70
C LEU A 402 -43.02 21.43 -22.79
N ASP A 403 -43.85 21.04 -23.74
CA ASP A 403 -44.25 19.65 -24.02
C ASP A 403 -43.06 18.83 -24.52
N ARG A 404 -42.16 19.40 -25.34
CA ARG A 404 -40.88 18.74 -25.71
C ARG A 404 -39.92 18.61 -24.53
N LYS A 405 -39.89 19.58 -23.61
CA LYS A 405 -39.10 19.49 -22.38
C LYS A 405 -39.73 18.54 -21.37
N GLU A 406 -41.06 18.45 -21.29
CA GLU A 406 -41.79 17.49 -20.48
C GLU A 406 -41.66 16.07 -21.07
N GLU A 407 -41.66 15.89 -22.40
CA GLU A 407 -41.30 14.62 -23.05
C GLU A 407 -39.81 14.28 -22.85
N GLN A 408 -38.89 15.25 -22.84
CA GLN A 408 -37.47 15.00 -22.49
C GLN A 408 -37.31 14.65 -21.00
N VAL A 409 -38.07 15.27 -20.10
CA VAL A 409 -38.05 14.97 -18.66
C VAL A 409 -38.71 13.62 -18.39
N LEU A 410 -39.83 13.28 -19.05
CA LEU A 410 -40.46 11.96 -19.01
C LEU A 410 -39.56 10.89 -19.64
N ARG A 411 -38.83 11.17 -20.72
CA ARG A 411 -37.80 10.25 -21.27
C ARG A 411 -36.57 10.12 -20.37
N SER A 412 -36.20 11.16 -19.62
CA SER A 412 -35.11 11.07 -18.63
C SER A 412 -35.54 10.32 -17.37
N LYS A 413 -36.80 10.47 -16.91
CA LYS A 413 -37.40 9.67 -15.84
C LYS A 413 -37.66 8.22 -16.26
N ALA A 414 -38.07 7.97 -17.51
CA ALA A 414 -38.18 6.62 -18.07
C ALA A 414 -36.80 5.93 -18.23
N LYS A 415 -35.72 6.71 -18.43
CA LYS A 415 -34.34 6.19 -18.42
C LYS A 415 -33.73 6.02 -17.02
N GLU A 416 -34.32 6.63 -15.98
CA GLU A 416 -34.01 6.31 -14.57
C GLU A 416 -34.86 5.14 -14.02
N GLU A 417 -36.00 4.82 -14.63
CA GLU A 417 -36.81 3.63 -14.29
C GLU A 417 -36.52 2.39 -15.16
N GLU A 418 -35.74 2.49 -16.25
CA GLU A 418 -35.14 1.35 -16.97
C GLU A 418 -33.79 0.90 -16.37
N ARG A 419 -33.78 0.64 -15.05
CA ARG A 419 -32.84 -0.32 -14.43
C ARG A 419 -33.55 -1.48 -13.69
N PRO A 420 -34.52 -2.22 -14.28
CA PRO A 420 -34.99 -3.48 -13.72
C PRO A 420 -34.18 -4.68 -14.24
N GLN A 421 -32.85 -4.62 -14.19
CA GLN A 421 -31.97 -5.79 -14.44
C GLN A 421 -30.89 -6.00 -13.39
N ILE A 422 -30.76 -5.09 -12.41
CA ILE A 422 -29.86 -5.29 -11.27
C ILE A 422 -30.66 -5.74 -10.04
N ARG A 423 -31.87 -5.20 -9.82
CA ARG A 423 -32.69 -5.56 -8.64
C ARG A 423 -33.35 -6.94 -8.76
N GLY A 424 -33.68 -7.38 -9.97
CA GLY A 424 -34.17 -8.75 -10.23
C GLY A 424 -33.08 -9.79 -10.07
N ALA A 425 -31.87 -9.52 -10.60
CA ALA A 425 -30.72 -10.38 -10.43
C ALA A 425 -30.21 -10.40 -8.97
N GLU A 426 -30.27 -9.28 -8.24
CA GLU A 426 -29.98 -9.25 -6.79
C GLU A 426 -31.03 -10.00 -5.97
N LEU A 427 -32.33 -9.86 -6.28
CA LEU A 427 -33.38 -10.62 -5.58
C LEU A 427 -33.36 -12.11 -5.93
N GLU A 428 -33.02 -12.49 -7.16
CA GLU A 428 -32.79 -13.88 -7.55
C GLU A 428 -31.51 -14.44 -6.91
N TYR A 429 -30.43 -13.65 -6.86
CA TYR A 429 -29.20 -14.02 -6.17
C TYR A 429 -29.41 -14.16 -4.66
N GLU A 430 -30.14 -13.25 -4.02
CA GLU A 430 -30.51 -13.35 -2.60
C GLU A 430 -31.49 -14.50 -2.33
N SER A 431 -32.42 -14.78 -3.25
CA SER A 431 -33.33 -15.93 -3.18
C SER A 431 -32.55 -17.26 -3.28
N LEU A 432 -31.64 -17.37 -4.25
CA LEU A 432 -30.72 -18.52 -4.41
C LEU A 432 -29.82 -18.67 -3.18
N LYS A 433 -29.27 -17.57 -2.66
CA LYS A 433 -28.45 -17.57 -1.44
C LYS A 433 -29.23 -18.03 -0.22
N ARG A 434 -30.49 -17.60 -0.08
CA ARG A 434 -31.37 -18.07 1.00
C ARG A 434 -31.71 -19.55 0.84
N GLN A 435 -31.99 -20.00 -0.37
CA GLN A 435 -32.31 -21.40 -0.64
C GLN A 435 -31.09 -22.32 -0.40
N GLU A 436 -29.89 -21.87 -0.75
CA GLU A 436 -28.63 -22.53 -0.40
C GLU A 436 -28.45 -22.61 1.12
N LEU A 437 -28.59 -21.48 1.84
CA LEU A 437 -28.46 -21.43 3.29
C LEU A 437 -29.52 -22.26 4.03
N GLU A 438 -30.74 -22.36 3.51
CA GLU A 438 -31.78 -23.25 4.04
C GLU A 438 -31.45 -24.73 3.78
N SER A 439 -30.88 -25.05 2.60
CA SER A 439 -30.46 -26.41 2.27
C SER A 439 -29.26 -26.88 3.11
N GLU A 440 -28.30 -25.99 3.39
CA GLU A 440 -27.17 -26.23 4.28
C GLU A 440 -27.65 -26.37 5.72
N ASN A 441 -28.54 -25.51 6.20
CA ASN A 441 -29.14 -25.66 7.53
C ASN A 441 -29.88 -26.99 7.66
N LYS A 442 -30.59 -27.43 6.61
CA LYS A 442 -31.27 -28.73 6.62
C LYS A 442 -30.28 -29.90 6.62
N LYS A 443 -29.16 -29.80 5.88
CA LYS A 443 -28.06 -30.78 5.94
C LYS A 443 -27.41 -30.84 7.31
N LEU A 444 -27.02 -29.71 7.88
CA LEU A 444 -26.42 -29.63 9.21
C LEU A 444 -27.37 -30.17 10.29
N LYS A 445 -28.68 -29.91 10.18
CA LYS A 445 -29.68 -30.45 11.09
C LYS A 445 -29.84 -31.98 10.94
N ASN A 446 -29.70 -32.51 9.73
CA ASN A 446 -29.68 -33.95 9.47
C ASN A 446 -28.39 -34.60 9.99
N GLU A 447 -27.22 -34.02 9.74
CA GLU A 447 -25.94 -34.48 10.27
C GLU A 447 -25.91 -34.46 11.79
N LEU A 448 -26.49 -33.42 12.41
CA LEU A 448 -26.62 -33.33 13.87
C LEU A 448 -27.60 -34.39 14.42
N ASN A 449 -28.65 -34.73 13.67
CA ASN A 449 -29.55 -35.83 14.02
C ASN A 449 -28.89 -37.20 13.80
N GLU A 450 -28.07 -37.39 12.76
CA GLU A 450 -27.30 -38.61 12.56
C GLU A 450 -26.21 -38.79 13.61
N LEU A 451 -25.53 -37.71 14.02
CA LEU A 451 -24.59 -37.73 15.13
C LEU A 451 -25.30 -38.07 16.45
N ARG A 452 -26.49 -37.50 16.71
CA ARG A 452 -27.33 -37.88 17.85
C ARG A 452 -27.76 -39.35 17.80
N LYS A 453 -28.07 -39.87 16.60
CA LYS A 453 -28.48 -41.27 16.39
C LYS A 453 -27.30 -42.23 16.55
N ALA A 454 -26.12 -41.89 16.04
CA ALA A 454 -24.89 -42.65 16.21
C ALA A 454 -24.40 -42.66 17.67
N LEU A 455 -24.62 -41.57 18.42
CA LEU A 455 -24.41 -41.51 19.87
C LEU A 455 -25.43 -42.36 20.66
N SER A 456 -26.64 -42.56 20.14
CA SER A 456 -27.67 -43.42 20.74
C SER A 456 -27.49 -44.90 20.39
N GLU A 457 -26.97 -45.22 19.20
CA GLU A 457 -26.83 -46.60 18.69
C GLU A 457 -25.50 -47.27 19.10
N LYS A 458 -24.46 -46.50 19.50
CA LYS A 458 -23.21 -47.02 20.08
C LYS A 458 -23.16 -46.82 21.60
N SER A 459 -24.01 -47.52 22.34
CA SER A 459 -23.94 -47.55 23.81
C SER A 459 -23.28 -48.84 24.32
N ALA A 460 -22.00 -48.72 24.71
CA ALA A 460 -21.39 -49.58 25.72
C ALA A 460 -21.22 -48.75 27.00
N PRO A 461 -21.53 -49.25 28.21
CA PRO A 461 -21.84 -48.39 29.37
C PRO A 461 -20.65 -47.69 30.06
N GLU A 462 -19.40 -47.83 29.58
CA GLU A 462 -18.21 -47.36 30.32
C GLU A 462 -17.47 -46.16 29.70
N VAL A 463 -17.82 -45.71 28.49
CA VAL A 463 -17.06 -44.66 27.78
C VAL A 463 -17.74 -43.27 27.82
N THR A 464 -18.97 -43.19 28.31
CA THR A 464 -19.82 -41.97 28.33
C THR A 464 -20.16 -41.46 29.73
N ALA A 465 -19.37 -41.80 30.76
CA ALA A 465 -19.56 -41.26 32.09
C ALA A 465 -19.19 -39.75 32.14
N PRO A 466 -19.97 -38.89 32.84
CA PRO A 466 -19.65 -37.48 33.03
C PRO A 466 -18.24 -37.33 33.64
N GLY A 467 -17.29 -36.82 32.85
CA GLY A 467 -15.88 -36.66 33.26
C GLY A 467 -14.86 -37.49 32.48
N ALA A 468 -15.30 -38.42 31.62
CA ALA A 468 -14.40 -39.13 30.71
C ALA A 468 -13.72 -38.16 29.71
N PRO A 469 -12.47 -38.43 29.26
CA PRO A 469 -11.74 -37.53 28.36
C PRO A 469 -12.50 -37.23 27.07
N ALA A 470 -13.17 -38.25 26.50
CA ALA A 470 -14.00 -38.10 25.31
C ALA A 470 -15.25 -37.23 25.56
N TYR A 471 -15.88 -37.34 26.74
CA TYR A 471 -17.01 -36.51 27.13
C TYR A 471 -16.62 -35.04 27.34
N ARG A 472 -15.43 -34.77 27.90
CA ARG A 472 -14.90 -33.40 28.04
C ARG A 472 -14.62 -32.75 26.70
N VAL A 473 -13.94 -33.45 25.79
CA VAL A 473 -13.64 -32.92 24.45
C VAL A 473 -14.92 -32.63 23.68
N LEU A 474 -15.93 -33.51 23.80
CA LEU A 474 -17.25 -33.27 23.19
C LEU A 474 -17.99 -32.10 23.83
N MET A 475 -17.92 -31.92 25.16
CA MET A 475 -18.53 -30.76 25.83
C MET A 475 -17.80 -29.44 25.49
N GLU A 476 -16.47 -29.46 25.35
CA GLU A 476 -15.70 -28.29 24.88
C GLU A 476 -16.05 -27.93 23.43
N GLN A 477 -16.22 -28.93 22.56
CA GLN A 477 -16.66 -28.67 21.19
C GLN A 477 -18.11 -28.18 21.14
N LEU A 478 -19.01 -28.72 21.97
CA LEU A 478 -20.41 -28.30 22.01
C LEU A 478 -20.58 -26.88 22.57
N THR A 479 -19.76 -26.51 23.57
CA THR A 479 -19.74 -25.15 24.14
C THR A 479 -19.17 -24.16 23.14
N SER A 480 -18.05 -24.48 22.48
CA SER A 480 -17.47 -23.64 21.41
C SER A 480 -18.45 -23.40 20.26
N VAL A 481 -19.17 -24.44 19.82
CA VAL A 481 -20.17 -24.29 18.74
C VAL A 481 -21.39 -23.49 19.20
N SER A 482 -21.77 -23.61 20.47
CA SER A 482 -22.89 -22.83 21.03
C SER A 482 -22.51 -21.34 21.19
N GLU A 483 -21.27 -21.04 21.58
CA GLU A 483 -20.72 -19.68 21.62
C GLU A 483 -20.67 -19.05 20.21
N GLU A 484 -20.19 -19.78 19.19
CA GLU A 484 -20.21 -19.30 17.80
C GLU A 484 -21.64 -19.07 17.29
N LEU A 485 -22.59 -19.92 17.66
CA LEU A 485 -24.00 -19.75 17.29
C LEU A 485 -24.60 -18.49 17.91
N ASP A 486 -24.27 -18.19 19.17
CA ASP A 486 -24.79 -16.99 19.86
C ASP A 486 -24.16 -15.70 19.31
N VAL A 487 -22.86 -15.72 18.98
CA VAL A 487 -22.21 -14.60 18.26
C VAL A 487 -22.89 -14.36 16.91
N ARG A 488 -23.22 -15.42 16.16
CA ARG A 488 -23.92 -15.28 14.88
C ARG A 488 -25.34 -14.76 15.04
N LYS A 489 -26.04 -15.09 16.12
CA LYS A 489 -27.36 -14.51 16.42
C LYS A 489 -27.26 -13.01 16.75
N GLU A 490 -26.22 -12.59 17.49
CA GLU A 490 -25.97 -11.18 17.76
C GLU A 490 -25.64 -10.39 16.48
N GLU A 491 -24.80 -10.94 15.60
CA GLU A 491 -24.50 -10.35 14.29
C GLU A 491 -25.77 -10.18 13.46
N VAL A 492 -26.66 -11.18 13.43
CA VAL A 492 -27.95 -11.09 12.73
C VAL A 492 -28.88 -10.04 13.34
N LEU A 493 -28.90 -9.89 14.67
CA LEU A 493 -29.68 -8.85 15.35
C LEU A 493 -29.15 -7.44 15.04
N ILE A 494 -27.83 -7.26 15.01
CA ILE A 494 -27.18 -6.00 14.62
C ILE A 494 -27.51 -5.65 13.17
N LEU A 495 -27.39 -6.61 12.25
CA LEU A 495 -27.74 -6.42 10.84
C LEU A 495 -29.22 -6.10 10.65
N ARG A 496 -30.13 -6.76 11.40
CA ARG A 496 -31.56 -6.42 11.40
C ARG A 496 -31.83 -5.01 11.94
N SER A 497 -31.14 -4.60 13.01
CA SER A 497 -31.26 -3.24 13.56
C SER A 497 -30.78 -2.18 12.57
N GLN A 498 -29.66 -2.42 11.89
CA GLN A 498 -29.15 -1.54 10.83
C GLN A 498 -30.09 -1.46 9.63
N LEU A 499 -30.67 -2.58 9.21
CA LEU A 499 -31.68 -2.62 8.15
C LEU A 499 -32.96 -1.88 8.53
N VAL A 500 -33.44 -2.00 9.77
CA VAL A 500 -34.60 -1.24 10.26
C VAL A 500 -34.30 0.25 10.34
N SER A 501 -33.12 0.63 10.84
CA SER A 501 -32.69 2.04 10.92
C SER A 501 -32.51 2.68 9.54
N GLN A 502 -32.00 1.93 8.55
CA GLN A 502 -31.98 2.37 7.15
C GLN A 502 -33.39 2.48 6.55
N LYS A 503 -34.33 1.60 6.93
CA LYS A 503 -35.71 1.65 6.45
C LYS A 503 -36.49 2.83 7.05
N GLU A 504 -36.23 3.18 8.31
CA GLU A 504 -36.79 4.37 8.98
C GLU A 504 -36.20 5.67 8.42
N ALA A 505 -34.93 5.68 8.01
CA ALA A 505 -34.29 6.83 7.35
C ALA A 505 -34.80 7.11 5.92
N ILE A 506 -35.53 6.17 5.30
CA ILE A 506 -36.02 6.26 3.91
C ILE A 506 -37.53 6.58 3.85
N GLN A 507 -38.25 6.67 4.99
CA GLN A 507 -39.64 7.13 4.99
C GLN A 507 -39.74 8.68 5.09
N PRO A 508 -40.39 9.36 4.13
CA PRO A 508 -40.61 10.81 4.20
C PRO A 508 -41.67 11.16 5.26
N LYS A 509 -41.44 12.25 6.00
CA LYS A 509 -42.52 12.98 6.69
C LYS A 509 -43.36 13.76 5.70
#